data_AF-A0A2I2KSU9-F1
#
_entry.id   AF-A0A2I2KSU9-F1
#
_cell.length_a   1.000
_cell.length_b   1.000
_cell.length_c   1.000
_cell.angle_alpha   90.00
_cell.angle_beta   90.00
_cell.angle_gamma   90.00
#
_symmetry.space_group_name_H-M   'P 1'
#
loop_
_entity.id
_entity.type
_entity.pdbx_description
1 polymer ?
#
loop_
_entity_poly.entity_id
_entity_poly.type
_entity_poly.pdbx_seq_one_letter_code
_entity_poly.pdbx_strand_id
1 'polypeptide(L)'
;MSSRDSEDPRAYRAYAADRAPVRITVPSGWWRFLPTREADGAGSVTAQLVRWNADNASADLVVTAVRRTVWDLEQTLGFRLPATVEGLLHHGQPRDDLVLPWPDGGWRAAQGQLLVDVGLDPADQPWRASWVNAGGFQTTYGRRMHSDRPLRSWQHEPYMVEIVGAYRDNPVLDSEPLQLTYRICLGDRVVFAGDDVTIPSELAGGSDDAVREVIRQALDRPRDPRDLTYVQQSFLDVQRERLALRTLGLAPPYSPGSRVRVDLQGGMAATGVVRGPVVRNGRTTGYLWRPDVADLPGHPGYRNPDYLRYAEGTRVRDTLAAKDTAIEGQGGPVVLTFGATVASVDDPRFDRGRVLRAVDDDGLLVYDVEPDNNRGASYRLDVDDVIPLSGTAWPTVDRLLEARAAAGVTPAPGEILVTLREIAMMPYSGRMVPAALVRQELHSPDRLLDPDTPSAAVDVAPADGLPGHLPALDPFGTAEPPPPSLPELPDTPDFDSWGDLDL
;
A
#
# COMPACT_ATOMS: atom_id res chain seq x y z
N MET A 1 20.61 -23.01 -8.06
CA MET A 1 21.07 -22.09 -7.00
C MET A 1 21.07 -22.87 -5.70
N SER A 2 22.26 -23.24 -5.21
CA SER A 2 22.40 -24.08 -4.02
C SER A 2 21.98 -23.30 -2.78
N SER A 3 21.18 -23.96 -1.94
CA SER A 3 20.85 -23.55 -0.57
C SER A 3 22.17 -23.25 0.18
N ARG A 4 22.47 -21.96 0.33
CA ARG A 4 23.13 -21.43 1.52
C ARG A 4 21.99 -21.03 2.45
N ASP A 5 21.31 -22.03 2.99
CA ASP A 5 20.35 -21.82 4.05
C ASP A 5 21.10 -21.29 5.28
N SER A 6 20.64 -20.15 5.80
CA SER A 6 20.66 -19.86 7.23
C SER A 6 22.03 -19.57 7.91
N GLU A 7 23.01 -18.98 7.23
CA GLU A 7 24.02 -18.22 7.99
C GLU A 7 23.45 -16.84 8.35
N ASP A 8 23.34 -16.58 9.65
CA ASP A 8 22.92 -15.28 10.17
C ASP A 8 23.88 -14.20 9.63
N PRO A 9 23.43 -13.27 8.77
CA PRO A 9 24.31 -12.27 8.15
C PRO A 9 25.01 -11.38 9.19
N ARG A 10 24.50 -11.34 10.43
CA ARG A 10 25.10 -10.62 11.57
C ARG A 10 26.37 -11.27 12.10
N ALA A 11 26.58 -12.56 11.83
CA ALA A 11 27.81 -13.26 12.18
C ALA A 11 28.99 -12.81 11.30
N TYR A 12 28.73 -12.07 10.22
CA TYR A 12 29.77 -11.52 9.35
C TYR A 12 30.60 -10.46 10.11
N ARG A 13 31.89 -10.75 10.29
CA ARG A 13 32.78 -9.95 11.16
C ARG A 13 32.84 -8.48 10.75
N ALA A 14 32.85 -8.18 9.45
CA ALA A 14 32.90 -6.80 8.97
C ALA A 14 31.59 -6.04 9.26
N TYR A 15 30.43 -6.70 9.19
CA TYR A 15 29.16 -6.09 9.57
C TYR A 15 29.14 -5.76 11.07
N ALA A 16 29.55 -6.73 11.90
CA ALA A 16 29.60 -6.55 13.35
C ALA A 16 30.59 -5.44 13.78
N ALA A 17 31.70 -5.27 13.06
CA ALA A 17 32.71 -4.25 13.33
C ALA A 17 32.35 -2.86 12.78
N ASP A 18 31.35 -2.76 11.87
CA ASP A 18 30.92 -1.49 11.29
C ASP A 18 30.30 -0.58 12.36
N ARG A 19 30.80 0.66 12.43
CA ARG A 19 30.43 1.68 13.43
C ARG A 19 29.38 2.66 12.93
N ALA A 20 28.83 2.45 11.74
CA ALA A 20 27.75 3.28 11.22
C ALA A 20 26.55 3.30 12.19
N PRO A 21 25.95 4.47 12.44
CA PRO A 21 24.82 4.60 13.36
C PRO A 21 23.58 3.85 12.88
N VAL A 22 23.47 3.63 11.56
CA VAL A 22 22.39 2.87 10.94
C VAL A 22 22.97 1.89 9.92
N ARG A 23 22.52 0.64 9.99
CA ARG A 23 22.82 -0.43 9.02
C ARG A 23 21.55 -1.20 8.66
N ILE A 24 21.37 -1.52 7.38
CA ILE A 24 20.24 -2.32 6.88
C ILE A 24 20.78 -3.45 6.01
N THR A 25 20.57 -4.71 6.39
CA THR A 25 21.03 -5.86 5.58
C THR A 25 20.18 -6.01 4.33
N VAL A 26 20.77 -6.47 3.25
CA VAL A 26 20.10 -6.83 1.99
C VAL A 26 20.65 -8.17 1.50
N PRO A 27 19.99 -8.86 0.55
CA PRO A 27 20.51 -10.13 0.04
C PRO A 27 21.98 -10.08 -0.42
N SER A 28 22.42 -8.98 -1.04
CA SER A 28 23.79 -8.82 -1.55
C SER A 28 24.82 -8.31 -0.53
N GLY A 29 24.38 -7.78 0.61
CA GLY A 29 25.26 -7.04 1.51
C GLY A 29 24.54 -6.33 2.65
N TRP A 30 25.03 -5.15 3.02
CA TRP A 30 24.29 -4.21 3.85
C TRP A 30 24.50 -2.78 3.38
N TRP A 31 23.46 -1.98 3.55
CA TRP A 31 23.57 -0.54 3.53
C TRP A 31 24.05 -0.05 4.88
N ARG A 32 24.92 0.95 4.86
CA ARG A 32 25.23 1.79 6.02
C ARG A 32 24.90 3.23 5.70
N PHE A 33 24.30 3.92 6.67
CA PHE A 33 23.87 5.31 6.54
C PHE A 33 24.54 6.18 7.59
N LEU A 34 25.00 7.35 7.15
CA LEU A 34 25.81 8.27 7.95
C LEU A 34 25.26 9.70 7.78
N PRO A 35 25.05 10.47 8.86
CA PRO A 35 25.07 11.92 8.75
C PRO A 35 26.49 12.35 8.40
N THR A 36 26.64 13.25 7.43
CA THR A 36 27.94 13.70 6.90
C THR A 36 27.90 15.21 6.64
N ARG A 37 29.02 15.76 6.18
CA ARG A 37 29.09 17.13 5.66
C ARG A 37 29.57 17.15 4.21
N GLU A 38 28.98 18.05 3.43
CA GLU A 38 29.52 18.43 2.12
C GLU A 38 30.79 19.29 2.27
N ALA A 39 31.51 19.51 1.17
CA ALA A 39 32.75 20.29 1.17
C ALA A 39 32.56 21.75 1.59
N ASP A 40 31.36 22.30 1.42
CA ASP A 40 30.94 23.62 1.88
C ASP A 40 30.54 23.66 3.37
N GLY A 41 30.59 22.51 4.05
CA GLY A 41 30.20 22.34 5.45
C GLY A 41 28.70 22.15 5.67
N ALA A 42 27.87 22.15 4.63
CA ALA A 42 26.45 21.87 4.74
C ALA A 42 26.21 20.43 5.23
N GLY A 43 25.15 20.25 6.02
CA GLY A 43 24.74 18.92 6.46
C GLY A 43 24.30 18.08 5.26
N SER A 44 24.72 16.81 5.25
CA SER A 44 24.36 15.83 4.24
C SER A 44 24.15 14.46 4.87
N VAL A 45 23.66 13.53 4.07
CA VAL A 45 23.43 12.14 4.43
C VAL A 45 24.07 11.27 3.36
N THR A 46 24.90 10.33 3.82
CA THR A 46 25.60 9.38 2.97
C THR A 46 25.04 7.97 3.15
N ALA A 47 24.69 7.30 2.05
CA ALA A 47 24.40 5.88 2.00
C ALA A 47 25.51 5.13 1.26
N GLN A 48 25.88 3.98 1.79
CA GLN A 48 26.95 3.14 1.24
C GLN A 48 26.54 1.67 1.25
N LEU A 49 26.57 1.02 0.09
CA LEU A 49 26.32 -0.42 -0.03
C LEU A 49 27.64 -1.19 0.05
N VAL A 50 27.73 -2.06 1.04
CA VAL A 50 28.85 -2.96 1.26
C VAL A 50 28.41 -4.38 0.97
N ARG A 51 29.07 -5.07 0.02
CA ARG A 51 28.69 -6.44 -0.38
C ARG A 51 29.32 -7.50 0.54
N TRP A 52 28.61 -8.61 0.68
CA TRP A 52 29.17 -9.83 1.27
C TRP A 52 30.34 -10.33 0.41
N ASN A 53 31.50 -10.56 1.01
CA ASN A 53 32.65 -11.17 0.33
C ASN A 53 32.79 -12.63 0.80
N ALA A 54 33.12 -13.55 -0.12
CA ALA A 54 33.27 -14.97 0.18
C ALA A 54 34.35 -15.27 1.23
N ASP A 55 35.36 -14.41 1.35
CA ASP A 55 36.51 -14.62 2.23
C ASP A 55 36.26 -14.16 3.68
N ASN A 56 35.08 -13.63 4.01
CA ASN A 56 34.65 -13.12 5.32
C ASN A 56 35.58 -12.06 5.98
N ALA A 57 36.66 -11.64 5.30
CA ALA A 57 37.73 -10.81 5.84
C ALA A 57 37.70 -9.36 5.33
N SER A 58 37.15 -9.12 4.13
CA SER A 58 37.02 -7.78 3.54
C SER A 58 35.57 -7.44 3.22
N ALA A 59 35.29 -6.14 3.19
CA ALA A 59 34.01 -5.55 2.83
C ALA A 59 34.23 -4.72 1.57
N ASP A 60 33.54 -5.07 0.49
CA ASP A 60 33.67 -4.36 -0.77
C ASP A 60 32.60 -3.29 -0.86
N LEU A 61 33.02 -2.02 -0.82
CA LEU A 61 32.14 -0.89 -1.04
C LEU A 61 31.85 -0.75 -2.54
N VAL A 62 30.58 -0.88 -2.92
CA VAL A 62 30.16 -0.92 -4.32
C VAL A 62 29.36 0.31 -4.74
N VAL A 63 28.57 0.87 -3.82
CA VAL A 63 27.74 2.07 -4.09
C VAL A 63 27.98 3.10 -3.00
N THR A 64 28.05 4.37 -3.39
CA THR A 64 28.03 5.53 -2.48
C THR A 64 27.09 6.58 -3.06
N ALA A 65 26.13 7.03 -2.27
CA ALA A 65 25.23 8.13 -2.60
C ALA A 65 25.27 9.16 -1.47
N VAL A 66 25.44 10.43 -1.82
CA VAL A 66 25.48 11.55 -0.87
C VAL A 66 24.41 12.55 -1.28
N ARG A 67 23.56 12.95 -0.33
CA ARG A 67 22.45 13.88 -0.55
C ARG A 67 22.28 14.84 0.62
N ARG A 68 21.66 15.99 0.38
CA ARG A 68 21.45 17.01 1.42
C ARG A 68 20.39 16.61 2.43
N THR A 69 19.34 15.95 1.97
CA THR A 69 18.23 15.52 2.82
C THR A 69 18.06 14.00 2.76
N VAL A 70 17.39 13.45 3.78
CA VAL A 70 17.01 12.03 3.78
C VAL A 70 16.00 11.74 2.66
N TRP A 71 15.12 12.68 2.34
CA TRP A 71 14.16 12.56 1.24
C TRP A 71 14.84 12.46 -0.11
N ASP A 72 15.84 13.31 -0.36
CA ASP A 72 16.68 13.23 -1.56
C ASP A 72 17.39 11.89 -1.67
N LEU A 73 17.79 11.32 -0.54
CA LEU A 73 18.43 10.02 -0.47
C LEU A 73 17.46 8.88 -0.79
N GLU A 74 16.23 8.91 -0.27
CA GLU A 74 15.20 7.91 -0.58
C GLU A 74 14.84 7.89 -2.05
N GLN A 75 14.58 9.05 -2.66
CA GLN A 75 14.28 9.11 -4.10
C GLN A 75 15.46 8.64 -4.96
N THR A 76 16.68 8.91 -4.48
CA THR A 76 17.90 8.46 -5.14
C THR A 76 17.99 6.94 -5.07
N LEU A 77 17.94 6.35 -3.88
CA LEU A 77 18.06 4.90 -3.67
C LEU A 77 16.86 4.11 -4.21
N GLY A 78 15.69 4.74 -4.32
CA GLY A 78 14.47 4.11 -4.79
C GLY A 78 13.73 3.27 -3.74
N PHE A 79 14.12 3.34 -2.46
CA PHE A 79 13.43 2.65 -1.36
C PHE A 79 13.28 3.56 -0.14
N ARG A 80 12.34 3.22 0.74
CA ARG A 80 11.96 4.03 1.91
C ARG A 80 12.94 3.82 3.05
N LEU A 81 13.20 4.83 3.85
CA LEU A 81 13.90 4.71 5.12
C LEU A 81 12.87 4.78 6.25
N PRO A 82 12.97 3.93 7.29
CA PRO A 82 12.08 4.05 8.43
C PRO A 82 12.25 5.39 9.15
N ALA A 83 11.18 5.92 9.76
CA ALA A 83 11.22 7.20 10.48
C ALA A 83 12.27 7.21 11.61
N THR A 84 12.51 6.06 12.25
CA THR A 84 13.60 5.91 13.23
C THR A 84 14.98 6.19 12.61
N VAL A 85 15.20 5.76 11.36
CA VAL A 85 16.43 6.01 10.60
C VAL A 85 16.51 7.48 10.21
N GLU A 86 15.41 8.05 9.71
CA GLU A 86 15.33 9.48 9.37
C GLU A 86 15.74 10.36 10.56
N GLY A 87 15.15 10.14 11.74
CA GLY A 87 15.46 10.91 12.95
C GLY A 87 16.92 10.78 13.40
N LEU A 88 17.52 9.59 13.29
CA LEU A 88 18.93 9.37 13.60
C LEU A 88 19.88 10.06 12.61
N LEU A 89 19.52 10.11 11.33
CA LEU A 89 20.32 10.79 10.31
C LEU A 89 20.16 12.31 10.38
N HIS A 90 18.97 12.80 10.73
CA HIS A 90 18.71 14.23 10.86
C HIS A 90 19.35 14.86 12.10
N HIS A 91 19.37 14.14 13.23
CA HIS A 91 19.90 14.65 14.51
C HIS A 91 21.27 14.09 14.90
N GLY A 92 21.83 13.19 14.10
CA GLY A 92 23.10 12.53 14.39
C GLY A 92 24.31 13.44 14.23
N GLN A 93 25.37 13.18 14.99
CA GLN A 93 26.66 13.85 14.79
C GLN A 93 27.29 13.40 13.47
N PRO A 94 27.75 14.32 12.59
CA PRO A 94 28.41 13.96 11.34
C PRO A 94 29.60 13.00 11.52
N ARG A 95 29.71 12.02 10.63
CA ARG A 95 30.71 10.92 10.62
C ARG A 95 31.50 10.88 9.32
N ASP A 96 32.19 11.98 9.03
CA ASP A 96 33.01 12.11 7.82
C ASP A 96 34.22 11.14 7.85
N ASP A 97 34.59 10.63 9.03
CA ASP A 97 35.66 9.64 9.24
C ASP A 97 35.36 8.26 8.64
N LEU A 98 34.09 7.97 8.35
CA LEU A 98 33.64 6.69 7.79
C LEU A 98 33.38 6.78 6.27
N VAL A 99 33.50 7.97 5.68
CA VAL A 99 33.40 8.20 4.24
C VAL A 99 34.76 7.95 3.60
N LEU A 100 34.82 7.17 2.51
CA LEU A 100 36.10 6.90 1.83
C LEU A 100 36.67 8.21 1.26
N PRO A 101 37.95 8.53 1.51
CA PRO A 101 38.58 9.73 0.97
C PRO A 101 38.77 9.65 -0.56
N TRP A 102 38.75 10.83 -1.21
CA TRP A 102 39.16 11.04 -2.61
C TRP A 102 40.65 10.63 -2.79
N PRO A 103 41.12 9.96 -3.88
CA PRO A 103 40.48 9.69 -5.18
C PRO A 103 39.80 8.36 -5.40
N ASP A 104 40.07 7.37 -4.56
CA ASP A 104 39.43 6.06 -4.68
C ASP A 104 37.92 6.14 -4.39
N GLY A 105 37.50 7.12 -3.57
CA GLY A 105 36.09 7.44 -3.33
C GLY A 105 35.39 8.15 -4.49
N GLY A 106 36.08 8.96 -5.30
CA GLY A 106 35.45 9.80 -6.34
C GLY A 106 34.97 9.01 -7.55
N TRP A 107 35.80 8.10 -8.07
CA TRP A 107 35.40 7.19 -9.16
C TRP A 107 34.28 6.22 -8.71
N ARG A 108 34.39 5.65 -7.50
CA ARG A 108 33.38 4.74 -6.95
C ARG A 108 32.06 5.44 -6.64
N ALA A 109 32.11 6.71 -6.21
CA ALA A 109 30.91 7.54 -6.06
C ALA A 109 30.25 7.84 -7.41
N ALA A 110 31.03 8.15 -8.46
CA ALA A 110 30.49 8.35 -9.80
C ALA A 110 29.88 7.07 -10.40
N GLN A 111 30.53 5.92 -10.22
CA GLN A 111 30.00 4.62 -10.65
C GLN A 111 28.76 4.21 -9.83
N GLY A 112 28.78 4.46 -8.52
CA GLY A 112 27.65 4.24 -7.63
C GLY A 112 26.46 5.11 -8.01
N GLN A 113 26.69 6.37 -8.36
CA GLN A 113 25.65 7.28 -8.83
C GLN A 113 25.00 6.75 -10.12
N LEU A 114 25.81 6.29 -11.08
CA LEU A 114 25.29 5.68 -12.32
C LEU A 114 24.42 4.44 -12.06
N LEU A 115 24.84 3.55 -11.14
CA LEU A 115 24.05 2.37 -10.75
C LEU A 115 22.72 2.78 -10.13
N VAL A 116 22.72 3.82 -9.31
CA VAL A 116 21.52 4.34 -8.67
C VAL A 116 20.60 5.03 -9.69
N ASP A 117 21.16 5.77 -10.64
CA ASP A 117 20.41 6.47 -11.68
C ASP A 117 19.65 5.51 -12.60
N VAL A 118 20.27 4.37 -12.95
CA VAL A 118 19.63 3.28 -13.71
C VAL A 118 18.64 2.51 -12.83
N GLY A 119 18.96 2.36 -11.55
CA GLY A 119 18.16 1.66 -10.55
C GLY A 119 18.88 0.45 -9.96
N LEU A 120 18.71 0.27 -8.65
CA LEU A 120 19.32 -0.83 -7.90
C LEU A 120 18.69 -2.17 -8.25
N ASP A 121 19.53 -3.22 -8.32
CA ASP A 121 19.07 -4.60 -8.38
C ASP A 121 18.20 -4.93 -7.15
N PRO A 122 17.18 -5.81 -7.28
CA PRO A 122 16.35 -6.21 -6.13
C PRO A 122 17.15 -6.80 -4.95
N ALA A 123 18.29 -7.44 -5.24
CA ALA A 123 19.20 -7.97 -4.21
C ALA A 123 19.95 -6.89 -3.42
N ASP A 124 20.05 -5.68 -3.98
CA ASP A 124 20.66 -4.51 -3.36
C ASP A 124 19.62 -3.66 -2.61
N GLN A 125 18.33 -4.04 -2.60
CA GLN A 125 17.26 -3.32 -1.92
C GLN A 125 16.86 -3.99 -0.60
N PRO A 126 16.47 -3.22 0.43
CA PRO A 126 15.83 -3.77 1.61
C PRO A 126 14.52 -4.50 1.26
N TRP A 127 14.24 -5.57 1.98
CA TRP A 127 12.98 -6.30 1.91
C TRP A 127 12.46 -6.53 3.33
N ARG A 128 11.22 -6.99 3.50
CA ARG A 128 10.58 -7.05 4.84
C ARG A 128 11.38 -7.82 5.90
N ALA A 129 12.13 -8.85 5.52
CA ALA A 129 12.98 -9.63 6.44
C ALA A 129 14.42 -9.08 6.58
N SER A 130 14.77 -7.98 5.92
CA SER A 130 16.04 -7.27 6.13
C SER A 130 16.18 -6.84 7.58
N TRP A 131 17.34 -7.06 8.20
CA TRP A 131 17.64 -6.54 9.52
C TRP A 131 18.02 -5.07 9.48
N VAL A 132 17.43 -4.29 10.38
CA VAL A 132 17.75 -2.89 10.66
C VAL A 132 18.43 -2.81 12.03
N ASN A 133 19.65 -2.29 12.05
CA ASN A 133 20.37 -1.93 13.26
C ASN A 133 20.49 -0.40 13.31
N ALA A 134 19.75 0.23 14.23
CA ALA A 134 19.63 1.68 14.30
C ALA A 134 19.53 2.13 15.77
N GLY A 135 20.42 3.03 16.20
CA GLY A 135 20.35 3.61 17.56
C GLY A 135 20.49 2.58 18.70
N GLY A 136 21.20 1.47 18.46
CA GLY A 136 21.35 0.38 19.43
C GLY A 136 20.19 -0.61 19.46
N PHE A 137 19.13 -0.38 18.69
CA PHE A 137 18.01 -1.30 18.53
C PHE A 137 18.15 -2.13 17.27
N GLN A 138 17.75 -3.41 17.36
CA GLN A 138 17.75 -4.33 16.24
C GLN A 138 16.36 -4.90 16.01
N THR A 139 15.87 -4.82 14.78
CA THR A 139 14.58 -5.41 14.35
C THR A 139 14.59 -5.58 12.83
N THR A 140 13.52 -6.10 12.25
CA THR A 140 13.38 -6.22 10.79
C THR A 140 12.86 -4.92 10.18
N TYR A 141 13.16 -4.75 8.90
CA TYR A 141 12.72 -3.63 8.08
C TYR A 141 11.20 -3.62 7.97
N GLY A 142 10.58 -4.79 7.78
CA GLY A 142 9.12 -4.95 7.76
C GLY A 142 8.46 -4.46 9.05
N ARG A 143 8.98 -4.85 10.23
CA ARG A 143 8.48 -4.38 11.53
C ARG A 143 8.60 -2.87 11.70
N ARG A 144 9.72 -2.27 11.27
CA ARG A 144 9.90 -0.81 11.31
C ARG A 144 8.96 -0.09 10.37
N MET A 145 8.81 -0.55 9.15
CA MET A 145 7.86 0.05 8.21
C MET A 145 6.41 -0.12 8.69
N HIS A 146 6.10 -1.22 9.39
CA HIS A 146 4.78 -1.43 9.98
C HIS A 146 4.50 -0.49 11.17
N SER A 147 5.49 -0.22 12.02
CA SER A 147 5.36 0.75 13.13
C SER A 147 5.34 2.19 12.65
N ASP A 148 6.11 2.50 11.60
CA ASP A 148 6.35 3.84 11.08
C ASP A 148 5.32 4.16 9.98
N ARG A 149 4.03 4.09 10.32
CA ARG A 149 2.95 4.31 9.34
C ARG A 149 2.92 5.78 8.89
N PRO A 150 2.80 6.04 7.57
CA PRO A 150 2.61 7.40 7.08
C PRO A 150 1.28 7.97 7.60
N LEU A 151 1.21 9.30 7.71
CA LEU A 151 -0.02 10.02 8.04
C LEU A 151 -1.18 9.63 7.12
N ARG A 152 -0.88 9.42 5.83
CA ARG A 152 -1.86 8.98 4.82
C ARG A 152 -1.18 8.24 3.68
N SER A 153 -1.74 7.13 3.25
CA SER A 153 -1.38 6.47 1.98
C SER A 153 -2.57 6.41 1.02
N TRP A 154 -2.36 6.87 -0.20
CA TRP A 154 -3.26 6.68 -1.32
C TRP A 154 -2.62 5.74 -2.34
N GLN A 155 -3.38 4.74 -2.81
CA GLN A 155 -2.90 3.77 -3.79
C GLN A 155 -3.86 3.71 -4.98
N HIS A 156 -3.31 3.73 -6.18
CA HIS A 156 -4.01 3.51 -7.43
C HIS A 156 -3.05 2.83 -8.40
N GLU A 157 -3.08 1.49 -8.44
CA GLU A 157 -2.05 0.67 -9.11
C GLU A 157 -1.68 1.20 -10.51
N PRO A 158 -0.39 1.35 -10.81
CA PRO A 158 0.78 1.00 -9.99
C PRO A 158 1.26 2.12 -9.03
N TYR A 159 0.52 3.22 -8.89
CA TYR A 159 0.96 4.38 -8.10
C TYR A 159 0.61 4.24 -6.63
N MET A 160 1.47 4.83 -5.80
CA MET A 160 1.15 5.11 -4.42
C MET A 160 1.72 6.47 -4.02
N VAL A 161 0.94 7.26 -3.30
CA VAL A 161 1.36 8.53 -2.71
C VAL A 161 1.21 8.41 -1.21
N GLU A 162 2.30 8.63 -0.50
CA GLU A 162 2.33 8.66 0.96
C GLU A 162 2.59 10.09 1.42
N ILE A 163 1.80 10.56 2.38
CA ILE A 163 2.10 11.73 3.17
C ILE A 163 2.66 11.18 4.47
N VAL A 164 3.96 11.34 4.68
CA VAL A 164 4.67 10.74 5.80
C VAL A 164 4.41 11.56 7.06
N GLY A 165 4.49 12.87 6.96
CA GLY A 165 4.25 13.81 8.05
C GLY A 165 3.76 15.15 7.54
N ALA A 166 3.24 15.95 8.48
CA ALA A 166 2.79 17.29 8.23
C ALA A 166 3.16 18.17 9.42
N TYR A 167 3.84 19.29 9.17
CA TYR A 167 4.37 20.16 10.23
C TYR A 167 4.30 21.63 9.83
N ARG A 168 4.44 22.51 10.84
CA ARG A 168 4.55 23.96 10.65
C ARG A 168 5.93 24.39 11.10
N ASP A 169 6.54 25.29 10.34
CA ASP A 169 7.83 25.90 10.72
C ASP A 169 7.69 26.70 12.01
N ASN A 170 6.60 27.45 12.16
CA ASN A 170 6.25 28.11 13.42
C ASN A 170 4.90 27.62 13.96
N PRO A 171 4.89 26.73 14.98
CA PRO A 171 3.65 26.19 15.53
C PRO A 171 2.79 27.25 16.25
N VAL A 172 3.32 28.46 16.51
CA VAL A 172 2.60 29.54 17.21
C VAL A 172 1.65 30.29 16.28
N LEU A 173 1.85 30.23 14.96
CA LEU A 173 1.04 30.95 13.98
C LEU A 173 0.07 30.01 13.27
N ASP A 174 -1.20 30.04 13.69
CA ASP A 174 -2.22 29.13 13.16
C ASP A 174 -2.56 29.29 11.67
N SER A 175 -2.14 30.41 11.07
CA SER A 175 -2.36 30.74 9.66
C SER A 175 -1.22 30.34 8.73
N GLU A 176 -0.12 29.76 9.24
CA GLU A 176 0.98 29.33 8.36
C GLU A 176 0.58 28.09 7.54
N PRO A 177 0.97 28.04 6.25
CA PRO A 177 0.82 26.83 5.44
C PRO A 177 1.44 25.62 6.13
N LEU A 178 0.80 24.47 6.00
CA LEU A 178 1.31 23.21 6.52
C LEU A 178 2.29 22.62 5.49
N GLN A 179 3.52 22.37 5.92
CA GLN A 179 4.53 21.70 5.11
C GLN A 179 4.35 20.18 5.22
N LEU A 180 4.37 19.49 4.09
CA LEU A 180 4.17 18.05 3.99
C LEU A 180 5.48 17.36 3.62
N THR A 181 5.80 16.28 4.31
CA THR A 181 6.75 15.28 3.82
C THR A 181 6.01 14.18 3.08
N TYR A 182 6.51 13.80 1.91
CA TYR A 182 5.79 12.87 1.02
C TYR A 182 6.72 11.93 0.27
N ARG A 183 6.10 10.86 -0.25
CA ARG A 183 6.70 9.90 -1.19
C ARG A 183 5.71 9.64 -2.32
N ILE A 184 6.18 9.60 -3.55
CA ILE A 184 5.47 9.09 -4.72
C ILE A 184 6.20 7.85 -5.19
N CYS A 185 5.51 6.72 -5.19
CA CYS A 185 6.04 5.42 -5.54
C CYS A 185 5.41 4.87 -6.82
N LEU A 186 6.20 4.09 -7.55
CA LEU A 186 5.76 3.24 -8.66
C LEU A 186 6.03 1.79 -8.26
N GLY A 187 4.97 1.05 -7.93
CA GLY A 187 5.09 -0.19 -7.16
C GLY A 187 5.68 0.10 -5.78
N ASP A 188 6.70 -0.66 -5.39
CA ASP A 188 7.41 -0.44 -4.12
C ASP A 188 8.56 0.58 -4.22
N ARG A 189 8.89 1.03 -5.43
CA ARG A 189 10.01 1.94 -5.68
C ARG A 189 9.62 3.39 -5.44
N VAL A 190 10.37 4.10 -4.61
CA VAL A 190 10.26 5.55 -4.44
C VAL A 190 10.79 6.26 -5.69
N VAL A 191 9.99 7.11 -6.31
CA VAL A 191 10.37 7.90 -7.49
C VAL A 191 10.61 9.35 -7.12
N PHE A 192 9.71 9.93 -6.32
CA PHE A 192 9.88 11.26 -5.75
C PHE A 192 9.67 11.19 -4.24
N ALA A 193 10.49 11.92 -3.50
CA ALA A 193 10.30 12.15 -2.08
C ALA A 193 10.79 13.55 -1.75
N GLY A 194 10.14 14.20 -0.79
CA GLY A 194 10.47 15.57 -0.43
C GLY A 194 9.70 16.05 0.79
N ASP A 195 10.12 17.20 1.29
CA ASP A 195 9.48 17.96 2.36
C ASP A 195 9.00 19.33 1.86
N ASP A 196 8.84 19.48 0.55
CA ASP A 196 8.79 20.77 -0.12
C ASP A 196 7.41 21.14 -0.66
N VAL A 197 6.38 20.38 -0.26
CA VAL A 197 4.97 20.62 -0.59
C VAL A 197 4.32 21.38 0.55
N THR A 198 3.63 22.47 0.24
CA THR A 198 2.87 23.25 1.23
C THR A 198 1.39 23.23 0.92
N ILE A 199 0.54 23.01 1.92
CA ILE A 199 -0.92 23.09 1.79
C ILE A 199 -1.49 24.22 2.66
N PRO A 200 -2.64 24.80 2.30
CA PRO A 200 -3.33 25.77 3.16
C PRO A 200 -3.59 25.22 4.58
N SER A 201 -3.50 26.10 5.57
CA SER A 201 -3.60 25.75 7.01
C SER A 201 -4.91 25.10 7.43
N GLU A 202 -5.98 25.36 6.67
CA GLU A 202 -7.33 24.84 6.87
C GLU A 202 -7.52 23.41 6.36
N LEU A 203 -6.60 22.91 5.53
CA LEU A 203 -6.63 21.53 5.05
C LEU A 203 -5.94 20.60 6.04
N ALA A 204 -6.57 19.47 6.32
CA ALA A 204 -5.91 18.42 7.09
C ALA A 204 -4.82 17.75 6.24
N GLY A 205 -3.63 17.55 6.81
CA GLY A 205 -2.50 16.90 6.11
C GLY A 205 -2.79 15.47 5.63
N GLY A 206 -3.77 14.78 6.23
CA GLY A 206 -4.21 13.44 5.79
C GLY A 206 -5.40 13.44 4.83
N SER A 207 -5.84 14.59 4.33
CA SER A 207 -7.03 14.71 3.46
C SER A 207 -6.76 14.34 2.00
N ASP A 208 -7.83 14.07 1.24
CA ASP A 208 -7.74 13.86 -0.21
C ASP A 208 -7.13 15.07 -0.92
N ASP A 209 -7.41 16.28 -0.45
CA ASP A 209 -6.87 17.51 -1.03
C ASP A 209 -5.36 17.63 -0.79
N ALA A 210 -4.87 17.18 0.37
CA ALA A 210 -3.43 17.09 0.62
C ALA A 210 -2.74 16.13 -0.36
N VAL A 211 -3.34 14.97 -0.67
CA VAL A 211 -2.81 14.03 -1.67
C VAL A 211 -2.81 14.66 -3.07
N ARG A 212 -3.92 15.31 -3.47
CA ARG A 212 -4.00 16.02 -4.76
C ARG A 212 -2.91 17.09 -4.88
N GLU A 213 -2.65 17.80 -3.79
CA GLU A 213 -1.68 18.88 -3.77
C GLU A 213 -0.23 18.39 -3.83
N VAL A 214 0.08 17.27 -3.14
CA VAL A 214 1.35 16.55 -3.31
C VAL A 214 1.57 16.17 -4.76
N ILE A 215 0.57 15.51 -5.38
CA ILE A 215 0.68 15.11 -6.79
C ILE A 215 0.91 16.33 -7.69
N ARG A 216 0.10 17.38 -7.52
CA ARG A 216 0.15 18.59 -8.36
C ARG A 216 1.52 19.26 -8.26
N GLN A 217 1.97 19.58 -7.05
CA GLN A 217 3.23 20.28 -6.84
C GLN A 217 4.44 19.42 -7.23
N ALA A 218 4.42 18.11 -6.94
CA ALA A 218 5.50 17.22 -7.33
C ALA A 218 5.62 17.09 -8.86
N LEU A 219 4.50 17.05 -9.60
CA LEU A 219 4.54 16.91 -11.06
C LEU A 219 4.82 18.23 -11.80
N ASP A 220 4.37 19.38 -11.28
CA ASP A 220 4.47 20.66 -11.97
C ASP A 220 5.71 21.48 -11.59
N ARG A 221 6.46 21.04 -10.57
CA ARG A 221 7.69 21.71 -10.18
C ARG A 221 8.69 21.75 -11.35
N PRO A 222 9.20 22.94 -11.73
CA PRO A 222 10.28 23.06 -12.70
C PRO A 222 11.52 22.34 -12.18
N ARG A 223 12.12 21.49 -13.01
CA ARG A 223 13.36 20.78 -12.71
C ARG A 223 14.29 20.89 -13.91
N ASP A 224 15.59 21.02 -13.64
CA ASP A 224 16.57 20.82 -14.71
C ASP A 224 16.52 19.33 -15.08
N PRO A 225 16.32 18.96 -16.36
CA PRO A 225 16.37 17.57 -16.78
C PRO A 225 17.68 16.85 -16.40
N ARG A 226 18.77 17.61 -16.16
CA ARG A 226 20.06 17.08 -15.69
C ARG A 226 20.05 16.66 -14.22
N ASP A 227 19.10 17.15 -13.44
CA ASP A 227 18.95 16.82 -12.02
C ASP A 227 18.04 15.60 -11.81
N LEU A 228 17.38 15.13 -12.87
CA LEU A 228 16.48 13.98 -12.84
C LEU A 228 17.26 12.67 -13.07
N THR A 229 17.01 11.68 -12.22
CA THR A 229 17.42 10.30 -12.51
C THR A 229 16.66 9.76 -13.72
N TYR A 230 17.21 8.73 -14.38
CA TYR A 230 16.54 8.09 -15.53
C TYR A 230 15.12 7.62 -15.18
N VAL A 231 14.92 7.11 -13.97
CA VAL A 231 13.61 6.62 -13.52
C VAL A 231 12.63 7.76 -13.27
N GLN A 232 13.06 8.89 -12.73
CA GLN A 232 12.19 10.06 -12.58
C GLN A 232 11.80 10.64 -13.94
N GLN A 233 12.75 10.75 -14.86
CA GLN A 233 12.47 11.21 -16.22
C GLN A 233 11.48 10.27 -16.92
N SER A 234 11.74 8.97 -16.91
CA SER A 234 10.85 7.96 -17.50
C SER A 234 9.45 7.97 -16.86
N PHE A 235 9.36 8.16 -15.54
CA PHE A 235 8.08 8.30 -14.85
C PHE A 235 7.31 9.53 -15.34
N LEU A 236 7.97 10.69 -15.46
CA LEU A 236 7.32 11.90 -15.94
C LEU A 236 6.90 11.78 -17.41
N ASP A 237 7.72 11.16 -18.25
CA ASP A 237 7.41 10.99 -19.69
C ASP A 237 6.19 10.09 -19.92
N VAL A 238 6.01 9.04 -19.10
CA VAL A 238 4.97 8.03 -19.32
C VAL A 238 3.73 8.25 -18.45
N GLN A 239 3.89 8.68 -17.21
CA GLN A 239 2.83 8.63 -16.20
C GLN A 239 2.32 9.99 -15.73
N ARG A 240 2.99 11.09 -16.08
CA ARG A 240 2.63 12.44 -15.62
C ARG A 240 1.17 12.78 -15.88
N GLU A 241 0.68 12.62 -17.11
CA GLU A 241 -0.70 12.97 -17.46
C GLU A 241 -1.72 12.12 -16.69
N ARG A 242 -1.47 10.81 -16.56
CA ARG A 242 -2.36 9.89 -15.84
C ARG A 242 -2.49 10.25 -14.37
N LEU A 243 -1.37 10.60 -13.74
CA LEU A 243 -1.36 10.98 -12.34
C LEU A 243 -1.90 12.41 -12.15
N ALA A 244 -1.61 13.34 -13.06
CA ALA A 244 -2.16 14.70 -13.06
C ALA A 244 -3.70 14.72 -13.17
N LEU A 245 -4.30 13.81 -13.95
CA LEU A 245 -5.77 13.69 -14.01
C LEU A 245 -6.41 13.36 -12.64
N ARG A 246 -5.65 12.85 -11.66
CA ARG A 246 -6.15 12.57 -10.30
C ARG A 246 -6.20 13.80 -9.40
N THR A 247 -5.54 14.89 -9.79
CA THR A 247 -5.62 16.16 -9.06
C THR A 247 -6.89 16.93 -9.42
N LEU A 248 -7.45 16.67 -10.59
CA LEU A 248 -8.72 17.23 -11.05
C LEU A 248 -9.86 16.51 -10.32
N GLY A 249 -10.24 17.02 -9.15
CA GLY A 249 -11.43 16.52 -8.45
C GLY A 249 -12.63 16.42 -9.41
N LEU A 250 -13.35 15.31 -9.37
CA LEU A 250 -14.47 15.12 -10.29
C LEU A 250 -15.64 16.03 -9.90
N ALA A 251 -16.17 16.79 -10.86
CA ALA A 251 -17.41 17.53 -10.66
C ALA A 251 -18.61 16.63 -11.00
N PRO A 252 -19.72 16.70 -10.24
CA PRO A 252 -20.94 16.00 -10.61
C PRO A 252 -21.50 16.54 -11.96
N PRO A 253 -22.15 15.68 -12.77
CA PRO A 253 -22.53 14.31 -12.47
C PRO A 253 -21.35 13.32 -12.58
N TYR A 254 -21.21 12.46 -11.57
CA TYR A 254 -20.19 11.41 -11.57
C TYR A 254 -20.54 10.30 -12.58
N SER A 255 -19.56 9.88 -13.36
CA SER A 255 -19.70 8.79 -14.34
C SER A 255 -19.63 7.41 -13.67
N PRO A 256 -20.19 6.35 -14.28
CA PRO A 256 -19.97 4.97 -13.84
C PRO A 256 -18.48 4.66 -13.71
N GLY A 257 -18.09 4.00 -12.61
CA GLY A 257 -16.69 3.75 -12.25
C GLY A 257 -16.06 4.83 -11.37
N SER A 258 -16.69 5.99 -11.19
CA SER A 258 -16.19 7.02 -10.28
C SER A 258 -16.15 6.52 -8.83
N ARG A 259 -15.03 6.69 -8.16
CA ARG A 259 -14.88 6.38 -6.74
C ARG A 259 -15.44 7.53 -5.92
N VAL A 260 -16.29 7.21 -4.96
CA VAL A 260 -17.03 8.21 -4.18
C VAL A 260 -17.04 7.88 -2.71
N ARG A 261 -17.10 8.93 -1.90
CA ARG A 261 -17.47 8.89 -0.50
C ARG A 261 -18.93 9.30 -0.38
N VAL A 262 -19.70 8.52 0.38
CA VAL A 262 -21.11 8.77 0.66
C VAL A 262 -21.27 9.05 2.15
N ASP A 263 -21.75 10.24 2.47
CA ASP A 263 -22.10 10.62 3.83
C ASP A 263 -23.39 9.88 4.25
N LEU A 264 -23.30 9.08 5.32
CA LEU A 264 -24.39 8.28 5.86
C LEU A 264 -25.06 9.00 7.05
N GLN A 265 -26.21 8.47 7.47
CA GLN A 265 -26.85 8.96 8.70
C GLN A 265 -25.96 8.67 9.93
N GLY A 266 -26.08 9.51 10.96
CA GLY A 266 -25.29 9.36 12.19
C GLY A 266 -23.84 9.83 12.06
N GLY A 267 -23.49 10.58 11.01
CA GLY A 267 -22.15 11.13 10.81
C GLY A 267 -21.11 10.13 10.29
N MET A 268 -21.52 8.90 10.02
CA MET A 268 -20.70 7.89 9.34
C MET A 268 -20.51 8.25 7.87
N ALA A 269 -19.47 7.72 7.25
CA ALA A 269 -19.29 7.79 5.81
C ALA A 269 -18.76 6.45 5.31
N ALA A 270 -19.09 6.11 4.08
CA ALA A 270 -18.60 4.91 3.42
C ALA A 270 -18.11 5.23 2.02
N THR A 271 -17.24 4.38 1.51
CA THR A 271 -16.69 4.53 0.16
C THR A 271 -17.17 3.43 -0.76
N GLY A 272 -17.17 3.73 -2.06
CA GLY A 272 -17.56 2.77 -3.07
C GLY A 272 -17.48 3.35 -4.48
N VAL A 273 -18.15 2.69 -5.41
CA VAL A 273 -18.05 3.02 -6.84
C VAL A 273 -19.43 3.31 -7.42
N VAL A 274 -19.57 4.42 -8.14
CA VAL A 274 -20.79 4.78 -8.86
C VAL A 274 -21.04 3.78 -10.00
N ARG A 275 -22.28 3.29 -10.12
CA ARG A 275 -22.74 2.51 -11.28
C ARG A 275 -23.56 3.34 -12.25
N GLY A 276 -24.23 4.38 -11.77
CA GLY A 276 -24.90 5.33 -12.65
C GLY A 276 -25.62 6.45 -11.90
N PRO A 277 -25.85 7.60 -12.54
CA PRO A 277 -26.68 8.65 -11.99
C PRO A 277 -28.16 8.25 -12.01
N VAL A 278 -28.89 8.68 -10.98
CA VAL A 278 -30.36 8.65 -10.96
C VAL A 278 -30.86 10.01 -11.40
N VAL A 279 -31.54 10.06 -12.53
CA VAL A 279 -32.05 11.30 -13.13
C VAL A 279 -33.57 11.39 -12.94
N ARG A 280 -34.05 12.50 -12.39
CA ARG A 280 -35.48 12.83 -12.33
C ARG A 280 -35.68 14.24 -12.89
N ASN A 281 -36.67 14.43 -13.76
CA ASN A 281 -36.95 15.73 -14.41
C ASN A 281 -35.72 16.35 -15.10
N GLY A 282 -34.89 15.53 -15.74
CA GLY A 282 -33.68 15.99 -16.45
C GLY A 282 -32.53 16.44 -15.54
N ARG A 283 -32.62 16.24 -14.22
CA ARG A 283 -31.56 16.56 -13.25
C ARG A 283 -31.12 15.32 -12.48
N THR A 284 -29.83 15.18 -12.22
CA THR A 284 -29.29 14.13 -11.35
C THR A 284 -29.73 14.39 -9.92
N THR A 285 -30.55 13.49 -9.36
CA THR A 285 -31.01 13.57 -7.96
C THR A 285 -30.18 12.71 -7.02
N GLY A 286 -29.44 11.75 -7.55
CA GLY A 286 -28.58 10.87 -6.77
C GLY A 286 -27.82 9.90 -7.65
N TYR A 287 -27.27 8.87 -7.02
CA TYR A 287 -26.45 7.86 -7.67
C TYR A 287 -26.81 6.47 -7.17
N LEU A 288 -26.83 5.51 -8.09
CA LEU A 288 -26.70 4.10 -7.75
C LEU A 288 -25.22 3.78 -7.63
N TRP A 289 -24.82 3.19 -6.53
CA TRP A 289 -23.43 2.90 -6.23
C TRP A 289 -23.30 1.55 -5.52
N ARG A 290 -22.11 0.95 -5.64
CA ARG A 290 -21.75 -0.28 -4.93
C ARG A 290 -20.82 0.09 -3.76
N PRO A 291 -21.24 -0.14 -2.50
CA PRO A 291 -20.35 0.01 -1.35
C PRO A 291 -19.17 -0.95 -1.41
N ASP A 292 -18.00 -0.51 -0.97
CA ASP A 292 -16.80 -1.36 -0.96
C ASP A 292 -16.95 -2.57 -0.02
N VAL A 293 -17.62 -2.37 1.13
CA VAL A 293 -17.93 -3.44 2.08
C VAL A 293 -18.75 -4.57 1.45
N ALA A 294 -19.42 -4.31 0.32
CA ALA A 294 -20.15 -5.33 -0.41
C ALA A 294 -19.24 -6.38 -1.05
N ASP A 295 -17.95 -6.10 -1.18
CA ASP A 295 -16.92 -7.02 -1.69
C ASP A 295 -16.21 -7.79 -0.57
N LEU A 296 -16.63 -7.65 0.68
CA LEU A 296 -16.05 -8.40 1.80
C LEU A 296 -16.62 -9.83 1.85
N PRO A 297 -15.78 -10.85 2.14
CA PRO A 297 -16.26 -12.20 2.38
C PRO A 297 -17.35 -12.22 3.46
N GLY A 298 -18.41 -12.98 3.22
CA GLY A 298 -19.56 -13.07 4.12
C GLY A 298 -20.65 -12.03 3.91
N HIS A 299 -20.36 -10.90 3.25
CA HIS A 299 -21.37 -9.91 2.93
C HIS A 299 -22.40 -10.49 1.91
N PRO A 300 -23.71 -10.22 2.03
CA PRO A 300 -24.72 -10.72 1.08
C PRO A 300 -24.46 -10.29 -0.38
N GLY A 301 -23.88 -9.10 -0.55
CA GLY A 301 -23.44 -8.55 -1.83
C GLY A 301 -22.14 -9.15 -2.41
N TYR A 302 -21.40 -9.99 -1.67
CA TYR A 302 -20.09 -10.50 -2.09
C TYR A 302 -20.14 -11.25 -3.41
N ARG A 303 -21.16 -12.10 -3.59
CA ARG A 303 -21.40 -12.87 -4.82
C ARG A 303 -22.42 -12.23 -5.76
N ASN A 304 -22.87 -11.02 -5.45
CA ASN A 304 -23.87 -10.31 -6.24
C ASN A 304 -23.28 -8.99 -6.73
N PRO A 305 -22.71 -8.94 -7.94
CA PRO A 305 -22.12 -7.70 -8.50
C PRO A 305 -23.15 -6.57 -8.65
N ASP A 306 -24.44 -6.91 -8.77
CA ASP A 306 -25.57 -5.98 -8.90
C ASP A 306 -26.14 -5.52 -7.55
N TYR A 307 -25.47 -5.85 -6.44
CA TYR A 307 -25.80 -5.26 -5.15
C TYR A 307 -25.46 -3.77 -5.17
N LEU A 308 -26.50 -2.94 -5.29
CA LEU A 308 -26.41 -1.48 -5.37
C LEU A 308 -27.23 -0.81 -4.27
N ARG A 309 -26.75 0.35 -3.84
CA ARG A 309 -27.46 1.27 -2.95
C ARG A 309 -27.72 2.58 -3.67
N TYR A 310 -28.78 3.26 -3.25
CA TYR A 310 -29.07 4.63 -3.67
C TYR A 310 -28.45 5.60 -2.66
N ALA A 311 -27.85 6.68 -3.16
CA ALA A 311 -27.44 7.82 -2.36
C ALA A 311 -27.92 9.13 -2.99
N GLU A 312 -28.40 10.05 -2.17
CA GLU A 312 -28.76 11.41 -2.58
C GLU A 312 -27.53 12.16 -3.10
N GLY A 313 -27.67 12.91 -4.20
CA GLY A 313 -26.53 13.54 -4.86
C GLY A 313 -25.75 14.51 -3.98
N THR A 314 -26.42 15.14 -3.01
CA THR A 314 -25.82 16.06 -2.03
C THR A 314 -24.92 15.38 -1.00
N ARG A 315 -25.03 14.05 -0.86
CA ARG A 315 -24.21 13.23 0.07
C ARG A 315 -23.05 12.53 -0.61
N VAL A 316 -22.96 12.60 -1.93
CA VAL A 316 -21.95 11.90 -2.73
C VAL A 316 -20.87 12.88 -3.14
N ARG A 317 -19.62 12.56 -2.80
CA ARG A 317 -18.43 13.36 -3.13
C ARG A 317 -17.38 12.48 -3.80
N ASP A 318 -16.67 13.03 -4.77
CA ASP A 318 -15.42 12.42 -5.26
C ASP A 318 -14.44 12.20 -4.10
N THR A 319 -13.67 11.11 -4.13
CA THR A 319 -12.73 10.78 -3.07
C THR A 319 -11.51 10.03 -3.58
N LEU A 320 -10.37 10.30 -2.95
CA LEU A 320 -9.16 9.51 -3.00
C LEU A 320 -9.05 8.56 -1.79
N ALA A 321 -10.10 8.39 -0.99
CA ALA A 321 -10.11 7.40 0.08
C ALA A 321 -9.87 5.98 -0.48
N ALA A 322 -9.07 5.20 0.24
CA ALA A 322 -8.84 3.79 -0.08
C ALA A 322 -10.14 3.00 0.00
N LYS A 323 -10.14 1.77 -0.53
CA LYS A 323 -11.26 0.84 -0.39
C LYS A 323 -11.63 0.70 1.09
N ASP A 324 -12.91 0.83 1.42
CA ASP A 324 -13.36 0.45 2.75
C ASP A 324 -13.24 -1.07 2.89
N THR A 325 -12.23 -1.46 3.64
CA THR A 325 -11.82 -2.84 3.91
C THR A 325 -12.36 -3.35 5.24
N ALA A 326 -13.19 -2.54 5.93
CA ALA A 326 -13.74 -2.82 7.26
C ALA A 326 -12.68 -3.28 8.28
N ILE A 327 -11.51 -2.65 8.28
CA ILE A 327 -10.42 -2.90 9.26
C ILE A 327 -10.03 -1.65 10.06
N GLU A 328 -10.35 -0.45 9.56
CA GLU A 328 -10.02 0.82 10.21
C GLU A 328 -11.27 1.49 10.81
N GLY A 329 -11.10 2.18 11.94
CA GLY A 329 -12.17 2.95 12.61
C GLY A 329 -12.97 2.19 13.67
N GLN A 330 -14.02 2.83 14.20
CA GLN A 330 -14.87 2.26 15.28
C GLN A 330 -15.62 0.97 14.90
N GLY A 331 -15.59 0.57 13.62
CA GLY A 331 -16.19 -0.67 13.10
C GLY A 331 -15.19 -1.74 12.67
N GLY A 332 -13.87 -1.51 12.81
CA GLY A 332 -12.87 -2.54 12.50
C GLY A 332 -13.00 -3.74 13.45
N PRO A 333 -12.88 -4.98 12.96
CA PRO A 333 -12.99 -6.16 13.81
C PRO A 333 -11.82 -6.20 14.79
N VAL A 334 -12.15 -6.44 16.07
CA VAL A 334 -11.14 -6.67 17.12
C VAL A 334 -10.33 -7.94 16.83
N VAL A 335 -10.91 -8.89 16.11
CA VAL A 335 -10.30 -10.17 15.71
C VAL A 335 -10.63 -10.48 14.26
N LEU A 336 -9.61 -10.79 13.45
CA LEU A 336 -9.80 -11.20 12.07
C LEU A 336 -10.36 -12.62 12.00
N THR A 337 -11.43 -12.85 11.25
CA THR A 337 -12.09 -14.15 11.15
C THR A 337 -11.85 -14.82 9.80
N PHE A 338 -12.39 -16.02 9.61
CA PHE A 338 -12.19 -16.83 8.41
C PHE A 338 -12.51 -16.06 7.12
N GLY A 339 -11.54 -16.06 6.20
CA GLY A 339 -11.63 -15.37 4.92
C GLY A 339 -11.12 -13.93 4.92
N ALA A 340 -10.79 -13.35 6.08
CA ALA A 340 -10.08 -12.07 6.13
C ALA A 340 -8.74 -12.19 5.40
N THR A 341 -8.31 -11.12 4.75
CA THR A 341 -7.02 -11.06 4.03
C THR A 341 -6.00 -10.32 4.88
N VAL A 342 -4.80 -10.87 4.96
CA VAL A 342 -3.68 -10.34 5.74
C VAL A 342 -2.39 -10.35 4.93
N ALA A 343 -1.45 -9.51 5.34
CA ALA A 343 -0.03 -9.65 4.99
C ALA A 343 0.79 -10.04 6.22
N SER A 344 1.91 -10.72 6.00
CA SER A 344 2.90 -10.93 7.06
C SER A 344 3.75 -9.67 7.24
N VAL A 345 4.13 -9.35 8.48
CA VAL A 345 4.98 -8.19 8.75
C VAL A 345 6.39 -8.40 8.20
N ASP A 346 7.01 -9.54 8.51
CA ASP A 346 8.38 -9.86 8.11
C ASP A 346 8.62 -11.34 7.82
N ASP A 347 7.57 -12.17 7.77
CA ASP A 347 7.71 -13.59 7.48
C ASP A 347 8.19 -13.80 6.03
N PRO A 348 9.35 -14.44 5.81
CA PRO A 348 9.87 -14.62 4.46
C PRO A 348 9.10 -15.69 3.67
N ARG A 349 8.29 -16.53 4.32
CA ARG A 349 7.59 -17.67 3.69
C ARG A 349 6.44 -17.23 2.79
N PHE A 350 5.78 -16.11 3.11
CA PHE A 350 4.70 -15.55 2.31
C PHE A 350 4.51 -14.06 2.56
N ASP A 351 3.98 -13.35 1.56
CA ASP A 351 3.64 -11.92 1.68
C ASP A 351 2.19 -11.72 2.12
N ARG A 352 1.26 -12.37 1.43
CA ARG A 352 -0.18 -12.27 1.65
C ARG A 352 -0.84 -13.63 1.80
N GLY A 353 -1.91 -13.66 2.58
CA GLY A 353 -2.69 -14.86 2.79
C GLY A 353 -4.06 -14.57 3.38
N ARG A 354 -4.80 -15.64 3.64
CA ARG A 354 -6.15 -15.61 4.19
C ARG A 354 -6.16 -16.22 5.56
N VAL A 355 -6.86 -15.57 6.49
CA VAL A 355 -7.06 -16.12 7.83
C VAL A 355 -7.97 -17.34 7.73
N LEU A 356 -7.49 -18.48 8.23
CA LEU A 356 -8.25 -19.71 8.39
C LEU A 356 -8.90 -19.79 9.77
N ARG A 357 -8.16 -19.37 10.81
CA ARG A 357 -8.57 -19.41 12.22
C ARG A 357 -7.95 -18.25 12.98
N ALA A 358 -8.67 -17.80 14.00
CA ALA A 358 -8.13 -16.96 15.07
C ALA A 358 -8.24 -17.74 16.39
N VAL A 359 -7.12 -17.97 17.07
CA VAL A 359 -7.05 -18.85 18.24
C VAL A 359 -6.50 -18.05 19.41
N ASP A 360 -7.11 -18.22 20.57
CA ASP A 360 -6.51 -17.86 21.85
C ASP A 360 -5.54 -18.97 22.27
N ASP A 361 -4.25 -18.69 22.23
CA ASP A 361 -3.17 -19.59 22.61
C ASP A 361 -2.55 -19.07 23.92
N ASP A 362 -3.11 -19.52 25.05
CA ASP A 362 -2.72 -19.12 26.41
C ASP A 362 -2.75 -17.59 26.65
N GLY A 363 -3.77 -16.90 26.13
CA GLY A 363 -3.96 -15.45 26.27
C GLY A 363 -3.33 -14.63 25.15
N LEU A 364 -2.69 -15.28 24.18
CA LEU A 364 -2.12 -14.65 22.98
C LEU A 364 -3.01 -14.95 21.77
N LEU A 365 -3.37 -13.88 21.05
CA LEU A 365 -4.14 -14.02 19.82
C LEU A 365 -3.22 -14.44 18.67
N VAL A 366 -3.43 -15.62 18.12
CA VAL A 366 -2.68 -16.14 16.98
C VAL A 366 -3.61 -16.47 15.81
N TYR A 367 -3.09 -16.32 14.60
CA TYR A 367 -3.81 -16.61 13.36
C TYR A 367 -3.19 -17.79 12.63
N ASP A 368 -4.02 -18.76 12.23
CA ASP A 368 -3.64 -19.72 11.20
C ASP A 368 -3.91 -19.06 9.84
N VAL A 369 -2.89 -18.86 9.02
CA VAL A 369 -2.97 -18.17 7.73
C VAL A 369 -2.62 -19.12 6.59
N GLU A 370 -3.47 -19.15 5.56
CA GLU A 370 -3.19 -19.82 4.28
C GLU A 370 -2.60 -18.82 3.28
N PRO A 371 -1.35 -19.00 2.82
CA PRO A 371 -0.75 -18.12 1.81
C PRO A 371 -1.50 -18.15 0.47
N ASP A 372 -1.64 -17.00 -0.19
CA ASP A 372 -2.27 -16.92 -1.52
C ASP A 372 -1.47 -17.68 -2.60
N ASN A 373 -0.15 -17.75 -2.44
CA ASN A 373 0.77 -18.42 -3.36
C ASN A 373 1.00 -19.91 -3.05
N ASN A 374 0.42 -20.45 -1.97
CA ASN A 374 0.60 -21.84 -1.55
C ASN A 374 -0.65 -22.37 -0.85
N ARG A 375 -1.70 -22.63 -1.63
CA ARG A 375 -2.97 -23.18 -1.13
C ARG A 375 -2.74 -24.54 -0.48
N GLY A 376 -3.34 -24.75 0.70
CA GLY A 376 -3.19 -25.96 1.51
C GLY A 376 -2.05 -25.90 2.53
N ALA A 377 -1.13 -24.93 2.44
CA ALA A 377 -0.20 -24.65 3.53
C ALA A 377 -0.89 -23.79 4.60
N SER A 378 -0.52 -23.98 5.86
CA SER A 378 -0.99 -23.15 6.96
C SER A 378 0.19 -22.76 7.85
N TYR A 379 0.32 -21.46 8.10
CA TYR A 379 1.31 -20.91 9.00
C TYR A 379 0.62 -20.23 10.16
N ARG A 380 1.07 -20.54 11.37
CA ARG A 380 0.63 -19.85 12.59
C ARG A 380 1.48 -18.61 12.81
N LEU A 381 0.83 -17.47 12.97
CA LEU A 381 1.45 -16.17 13.23
C LEU A 381 0.82 -15.52 14.47
N ASP A 382 1.63 -14.77 15.22
CA ASP A 382 1.13 -13.88 16.27
C ASP A 382 0.35 -12.70 15.65
N VAL A 383 -0.61 -12.11 16.39
CA VAL A 383 -1.32 -10.89 15.96
C VAL A 383 -0.36 -9.75 15.63
N ASP A 384 0.76 -9.61 16.34
CA ASP A 384 1.77 -8.58 16.11
C ASP A 384 2.61 -8.85 14.84
N ASP A 385 2.49 -10.04 14.25
CA ASP A 385 3.16 -10.45 13.01
C ASP A 385 2.25 -10.32 11.78
N VAL A 386 1.03 -9.81 11.96
CA VAL A 386 -0.03 -9.77 10.95
C VAL A 386 -0.46 -8.34 10.65
N ILE A 387 -0.46 -7.99 9.36
CA ILE A 387 -1.01 -6.73 8.85
C ILE A 387 -2.40 -7.00 8.27
N PRO A 388 -3.49 -6.48 8.87
CA PRO A 388 -4.82 -6.61 8.29
C PRO A 388 -4.88 -5.86 6.95
N LEU A 389 -5.33 -6.54 5.90
CA LEU A 389 -5.57 -5.93 4.58
C LEU A 389 -7.06 -5.78 4.29
N SER A 390 -7.86 -6.77 4.67
CA SER A 390 -9.31 -6.72 4.53
C SER A 390 -10.00 -7.62 5.56
N GLY A 391 -11.07 -7.10 6.16
CA GLY A 391 -11.90 -7.84 7.10
C GLY A 391 -12.90 -8.76 6.39
N THR A 392 -13.96 -9.10 7.11
CA THR A 392 -15.09 -9.89 6.59
C THR A 392 -16.39 -9.32 7.15
N ALA A 393 -17.51 -9.75 6.58
CA ALA A 393 -18.84 -9.28 6.91
C ALA A 393 -19.80 -10.47 7.09
N TRP A 394 -19.36 -11.52 7.77
CA TRP A 394 -20.22 -12.65 8.11
C TRP A 394 -21.35 -12.20 9.05
N PRO A 395 -22.64 -12.45 8.74
CA PRO A 395 -23.71 -11.98 9.62
C PRO A 395 -23.75 -12.71 10.96
N THR A 396 -23.68 -14.04 10.94
CA THR A 396 -23.83 -14.91 12.12
C THR A 396 -22.76 -15.99 12.14
N VAL A 397 -22.49 -16.53 13.33
CA VAL A 397 -21.54 -17.64 13.56
C VAL A 397 -21.94 -18.87 12.75
N ASP A 398 -23.24 -19.14 12.60
CA ASP A 398 -23.70 -20.28 11.81
C ASP A 398 -23.32 -20.15 10.32
N ARG A 399 -23.46 -18.95 9.74
CA ARG A 399 -23.03 -18.69 8.35
C ARG A 399 -21.53 -18.80 8.17
N LEU A 400 -20.77 -18.33 9.16
CA LEU A 400 -19.32 -18.47 9.20
C LEU A 400 -18.92 -19.96 9.23
N LEU A 401 -19.54 -20.77 10.10
CA LEU A 401 -19.26 -22.20 10.21
C LEU A 401 -19.67 -22.97 8.95
N GLU A 402 -20.79 -22.65 8.32
CA GLU A 402 -21.19 -23.20 7.02
C GLU A 402 -20.12 -22.95 5.95
N ALA A 403 -19.63 -21.71 5.86
CA ALA A 403 -18.59 -21.34 4.89
C ALA A 403 -17.26 -22.07 5.14
N ARG A 404 -16.87 -22.22 6.41
CA ARG A 404 -15.68 -22.96 6.82
C ARG A 404 -15.79 -24.45 6.49
N ALA A 405 -16.94 -25.06 6.78
CA ALA A 405 -17.20 -26.45 6.45
C ALA A 405 -17.09 -26.70 4.94
N ALA A 406 -17.62 -25.79 4.11
CA ALA A 406 -17.48 -25.87 2.66
C ALA A 406 -16.02 -25.74 2.17
N ALA A 407 -15.16 -25.05 2.93
CA ALA A 407 -13.73 -24.93 2.67
C ALA A 407 -12.87 -26.03 3.33
N GLY A 408 -13.48 -27.00 4.02
CA GLY A 408 -12.76 -28.06 4.73
C GLY A 408 -12.00 -27.59 5.98
N VAL A 409 -12.31 -26.40 6.51
CA VAL A 409 -11.67 -25.85 7.72
C VAL A 409 -12.48 -26.24 8.94
N THR A 410 -11.98 -27.18 9.72
CA THR A 410 -12.62 -27.61 10.97
C THR A 410 -12.33 -26.62 12.12
N PRO A 411 -13.32 -26.38 13.01
CA PRO A 411 -13.11 -25.61 14.22
C PRO A 411 -12.03 -26.21 15.12
N ALA A 412 -11.22 -25.35 15.75
CA ALA A 412 -10.18 -25.76 16.69
C ALA A 412 -10.54 -25.39 18.15
N PRO A 413 -10.02 -26.11 19.16
CA PRO A 413 -10.06 -25.68 20.54
C PRO A 413 -9.47 -24.27 20.72
N GLY A 414 -10.12 -23.42 21.53
CA GLY A 414 -9.66 -22.05 21.79
C GLY A 414 -9.91 -21.07 20.63
N GLU A 415 -10.51 -21.51 19.53
CA GLU A 415 -10.79 -20.64 18.39
C GLU A 415 -11.87 -19.58 18.71
N ILE A 416 -11.59 -18.33 18.35
CA ILE A 416 -12.49 -17.19 18.47
C ILE A 416 -13.22 -17.00 17.13
N LEU A 417 -14.54 -16.99 17.17
CA LEU A 417 -15.42 -16.75 16.03
C LEU A 417 -16.08 -15.39 16.21
N VAL A 418 -15.70 -14.42 15.39
CA VAL A 418 -16.31 -13.08 15.37
C VAL A 418 -17.09 -12.90 14.08
N THR A 419 -18.32 -12.42 14.21
CA THR A 419 -19.21 -12.03 13.11
C THR A 419 -19.81 -10.66 13.40
N LEU A 420 -20.63 -10.12 12.50
CA LEU A 420 -21.22 -8.78 12.67
C LEU A 420 -22.20 -8.69 13.85
N ARG A 421 -22.81 -9.82 14.22
CA ARG A 421 -23.87 -9.90 15.24
C ARG A 421 -23.54 -10.78 16.43
N GLU A 422 -22.47 -11.56 16.36
CA GLU A 422 -22.18 -12.58 17.36
C GLU A 422 -20.67 -12.71 17.57
N ILE A 423 -20.28 -12.94 18.83
CA ILE A 423 -18.97 -13.48 19.18
C ILE A 423 -19.20 -14.83 19.85
N ALA A 424 -18.40 -15.81 19.48
CA ALA A 424 -18.36 -17.10 20.17
C ALA A 424 -16.93 -17.61 20.30
N MET A 425 -16.68 -18.41 21.34
CA MET A 425 -15.39 -19.06 21.56
C MET A 425 -15.58 -20.58 21.57
N MET A 426 -14.72 -21.29 20.85
CA MET A 426 -14.71 -22.74 20.83
C MET A 426 -14.11 -23.27 22.15
N PRO A 427 -14.82 -24.15 22.87
CA PRO A 427 -14.32 -24.68 24.13
C PRO A 427 -13.05 -25.51 23.91
N TYR A 428 -12.13 -25.47 24.89
CA TYR A 428 -10.89 -26.26 24.86
C TYR A 428 -11.12 -27.79 24.93
N SER A 429 -12.34 -28.23 25.20
CA SER A 429 -12.70 -29.65 25.19
C SER A 429 -12.83 -30.17 23.75
N GLY A 430 -12.03 -31.18 23.38
CA GLY A 430 -11.89 -31.71 22.01
C GLY A 430 -13.13 -32.35 21.36
N ARG A 431 -14.34 -32.18 21.91
CA ARG A 431 -15.59 -32.65 21.29
C ARG A 431 -16.51 -31.45 21.03
N MET A 432 -16.72 -31.14 19.76
CA MET A 432 -17.63 -30.08 19.34
C MET A 432 -19.06 -30.44 19.74
N VAL A 433 -19.67 -29.63 20.60
CA VAL A 433 -21.11 -29.63 20.83
C VAL A 433 -21.59 -28.24 20.40
N PRO A 434 -22.31 -28.09 19.27
CA PRO A 434 -22.78 -26.78 18.80
C PRO A 434 -23.57 -25.99 19.86
N ALA A 435 -24.25 -26.69 20.77
CA ALA A 435 -24.96 -26.11 21.91
C ALA A 435 -24.05 -25.63 23.06
N ALA A 436 -22.74 -25.93 23.02
CA ALA A 436 -21.76 -25.49 24.02
C ALA A 436 -21.04 -24.18 23.63
N LEU A 437 -21.32 -23.63 22.45
CA LEU A 437 -20.83 -22.31 22.06
C LEU A 437 -21.56 -21.25 22.89
N VAL A 438 -20.82 -20.59 23.78
CA VAL A 438 -21.30 -19.37 24.44
C VAL A 438 -21.30 -18.27 23.38
N ARG A 439 -22.49 -17.80 23.00
CA ARG A 439 -22.67 -16.71 22.04
C ARG A 439 -22.99 -15.42 22.79
N GLN A 440 -22.28 -14.36 22.46
CA GLN A 440 -22.61 -13.02 22.89
C GLN A 440 -23.11 -12.22 21.70
N GLU A 441 -24.29 -11.61 21.82
CA GLU A 441 -24.85 -10.75 20.79
C GLU A 441 -24.05 -9.45 20.69
N LEU A 442 -23.81 -9.03 19.45
CA LEU A 442 -23.28 -7.74 19.06
C LEU A 442 -24.36 -6.95 18.31
N HIS A 443 -24.30 -5.63 18.41
CA HIS A 443 -25.10 -4.74 17.59
C HIS A 443 -24.17 -3.95 16.67
N SER A 444 -24.15 -4.30 15.38
CA SER A 444 -23.50 -3.46 14.36
C SER A 444 -24.42 -2.28 14.02
N PRO A 445 -23.99 -1.03 14.26
CA PRO A 445 -24.76 0.14 13.82
C PRO A 445 -24.63 0.39 12.30
N ASP A 446 -23.67 -0.25 11.63
CA ASP A 446 -23.40 -0.05 10.21
C ASP A 446 -24.26 -0.97 9.33
N ARG A 447 -25.27 -0.37 8.69
CA ARG A 447 -26.21 -1.04 7.78
C ARG A 447 -25.65 -1.30 6.38
N LEU A 448 -24.51 -0.71 6.03
CA LEU A 448 -23.83 -1.10 4.80
C LEU A 448 -23.05 -2.37 5.02
N LEU A 449 -22.43 -2.53 6.19
CA LEU A 449 -21.72 -3.74 6.57
C LEU A 449 -22.68 -4.89 6.91
N ASP A 450 -23.78 -4.60 7.62
CA ASP A 450 -24.85 -5.56 7.93
C ASP A 450 -26.22 -5.10 7.39
N PRO A 451 -26.53 -5.39 6.11
CA PRO A 451 -27.75 -4.90 5.47
C PRO A 451 -29.03 -5.55 5.99
N ASP A 452 -28.91 -6.69 6.66
CA ASP A 452 -30.04 -7.48 7.17
C ASP A 452 -30.36 -7.10 8.62
N THR A 453 -29.67 -6.12 9.22
CA THR A 453 -29.93 -5.67 10.59
C THR A 453 -31.32 -5.05 10.65
N PRO A 454 -32.23 -5.53 11.52
CA PRO A 454 -33.55 -4.95 11.65
C PRO A 454 -33.44 -3.47 12.02
N SER A 455 -34.07 -2.60 11.24
CA SER A 455 -34.16 -1.18 11.60
C SER A 455 -35.03 -1.06 12.85
N ALA A 456 -34.54 -0.38 13.90
CA ALA A 456 -35.47 0.33 14.79
C ALA A 456 -36.30 1.23 13.86
N ALA A 457 -37.61 1.00 13.79
CA ALA A 457 -38.47 1.64 12.82
C ALA A 457 -38.38 3.17 12.99
N VAL A 458 -37.74 3.83 12.03
CA VAL A 458 -38.01 5.24 11.75
C VAL A 458 -38.92 5.18 10.55
N ASP A 459 -40.20 5.48 10.76
CA ASP A 459 -41.19 5.61 9.69
C ASP A 459 -40.73 6.68 8.70
N VAL A 460 -40.02 6.23 7.66
CA VAL A 460 -39.78 7.02 6.45
C VAL A 460 -40.61 6.36 5.37
N ALA A 461 -41.68 7.05 4.97
CA ALA A 461 -42.56 6.61 3.89
C ALA A 461 -41.73 6.29 2.64
N PRO A 462 -42.02 5.17 1.93
CA PRO A 462 -41.32 4.85 0.70
C PRO A 462 -41.60 5.94 -0.33
N ALA A 463 -40.54 6.51 -0.91
CA ALA A 463 -40.68 7.33 -2.10
C ALA A 463 -41.10 6.42 -3.26
N ASP A 464 -42.36 6.51 -3.66
CA ASP A 464 -42.89 5.89 -4.88
C ASP A 464 -42.01 6.19 -6.10
N GLY A 465 -41.76 5.16 -6.91
CA GLY A 465 -41.18 5.28 -8.25
C GLY A 465 -39.70 4.88 -8.36
N LEU A 466 -39.44 3.58 -8.33
CA LEU A 466 -38.35 2.97 -9.09
C LEU A 466 -38.92 2.54 -10.45
N PRO A 467 -38.42 3.03 -11.60
CA PRO A 467 -38.73 2.40 -12.87
C PRO A 467 -38.09 1.00 -12.90
N GLY A 468 -38.88 0.04 -13.40
CA GLY A 468 -38.55 -1.38 -13.41
C GLY A 468 -37.27 -1.72 -14.17
N HIS A 469 -36.79 -2.93 -13.85
CA HIS A 469 -35.80 -3.73 -14.58
C HIS A 469 -35.25 -3.07 -15.86
N LEU A 470 -34.03 -2.53 -15.76
CA LEU A 470 -33.16 -2.50 -16.93
C LEU A 470 -32.79 -3.96 -17.26
N PRO A 471 -32.83 -4.39 -18.53
CA PRO A 471 -32.31 -5.69 -18.91
C PRO A 471 -30.83 -5.76 -18.56
N ALA A 472 -30.39 -6.90 -18.03
CA ALA A 472 -28.97 -7.19 -17.83
C ALA A 472 -28.24 -6.98 -19.16
N LEU A 473 -27.38 -5.97 -19.22
CA LEU A 473 -26.38 -5.87 -20.28
C LEU A 473 -25.31 -6.90 -19.95
N ASP A 474 -25.31 -7.98 -20.72
CA ASP A 474 -24.30 -9.03 -20.74
C ASP A 474 -22.91 -8.40 -21.00
N PRO A 475 -21.99 -8.36 -20.02
CA PRO A 475 -20.68 -7.76 -20.22
C PRO A 475 -19.73 -8.66 -21.02
N PHE A 476 -20.18 -9.83 -21.51
CA PHE A 476 -19.38 -10.78 -22.29
C PHE A 476 -20.01 -11.19 -23.62
N GLY A 477 -20.78 -10.30 -24.25
CA GLY A 477 -21.06 -10.42 -25.68
C GLY A 477 -19.79 -10.25 -26.51
N THR A 478 -19.07 -11.34 -26.78
CA THR A 478 -18.03 -11.43 -27.81
C THR A 478 -18.67 -11.25 -29.18
N ALA A 479 -18.90 -10.01 -29.58
CA ALA A 479 -18.87 -9.62 -30.98
C ALA A 479 -17.44 -9.15 -31.25
N GLU A 480 -16.62 -10.07 -31.75
CA GLU A 480 -15.31 -9.77 -32.30
C GLU A 480 -15.48 -8.67 -33.36
N PRO A 481 -14.87 -7.48 -33.19
CA PRO A 481 -14.89 -6.47 -34.25
C PRO A 481 -14.18 -7.07 -35.47
N PRO A 482 -14.69 -6.86 -36.71
CA PRO A 482 -13.93 -7.26 -37.89
C PRO A 482 -12.55 -6.59 -37.81
N PRO A 483 -11.47 -7.33 -38.10
CA PRO A 483 -10.13 -6.79 -38.02
C PRO A 483 -10.04 -5.54 -38.90
N PRO A 484 -9.29 -4.50 -38.46
CA PRO A 484 -9.08 -3.32 -39.28
C PRO A 484 -8.45 -3.74 -40.61
N SER A 485 -9.11 -3.41 -41.72
CA SER A 485 -8.51 -3.49 -43.03
C SER A 485 -7.29 -2.57 -43.05
N LEU A 486 -6.10 -3.16 -43.07
CA LEU A 486 -4.87 -2.41 -43.33
C LEU A 486 -4.98 -1.77 -44.72
N PRO A 487 -4.55 -0.51 -44.91
CA PRO A 487 -4.41 0.05 -46.24
C PRO A 487 -3.47 -0.82 -47.05
N GLU A 488 -3.87 -1.18 -48.27
CA GLU A 488 -3.01 -1.88 -49.23
C GLU A 488 -1.68 -1.12 -49.36
N LEU A 489 -0.59 -1.83 -49.08
CA LEU A 489 0.76 -1.34 -49.34
C LEU A 489 0.87 -1.08 -50.85
N PRO A 490 1.36 0.10 -51.28
CA PRO A 490 1.66 0.32 -52.69
C PRO A 490 2.66 -0.75 -53.16
N ASP A 491 2.40 -1.29 -54.35
CA ASP A 491 3.25 -2.31 -54.99
C ASP A 491 4.73 -1.91 -54.86
N THR A 492 5.50 -2.78 -54.22
CA THR A 492 6.95 -2.67 -54.14
C THR A 492 7.51 -2.67 -55.57
N PRO A 493 8.36 -1.70 -55.95
CA PRO A 493 8.99 -1.73 -57.25
C PRO A 493 9.87 -2.98 -57.40
N ASP A 494 9.73 -3.66 -58.54
CA ASP A 494 10.54 -4.81 -58.97
C ASP A 494 12.03 -4.51 -58.80
N PHE A 495 12.68 -5.23 -57.90
CA PHE A 495 14.13 -5.13 -57.63
C PHE A 495 14.98 -6.02 -58.55
N ASP A 496 14.41 -6.62 -59.60
CA ASP A 496 15.12 -7.50 -60.55
C ASP A 496 15.82 -6.76 -61.71
N SER A 497 16.18 -5.48 -61.53
CA SER A 497 16.84 -4.70 -62.59
C SER A 497 17.99 -3.81 -62.11
N TRP A 498 18.98 -4.39 -61.43
CA TRP A 498 20.31 -3.79 -61.36
C TRP A 498 21.36 -4.82 -61.77
N GLY A 499 21.63 -4.81 -63.07
CA GLY A 499 22.74 -5.51 -63.67
C GLY A 499 24.08 -4.88 -63.28
N ASP A 500 25.10 -5.74 -63.33
CA ASP A 500 26.51 -5.52 -63.61
C ASP A 500 27.00 -4.07 -63.54
N LEU A 501 27.77 -3.78 -62.48
CA LEU A 501 28.88 -2.83 -62.58
C LEU A 501 30.14 -3.47 -62.02
N ASP A 502 31.11 -3.56 -62.92
CA ASP A 502 32.44 -4.15 -62.82
C ASP A 502 33.29 -3.61 -61.66
N LEU A 503 34.07 -4.51 -61.06
CA LEU A 503 35.38 -4.24 -60.46
C LEU A 503 36.45 -5.06 -61.18
#